data_AF-A0AAW6HYA1-F1
#
_entry.id   AF-A0AAW6HYA1-F1
#
_cell.length_a   1.000
_cell.length_b   1.000
_cell.length_c   1.000
_cell.angle_alpha   90.00
_cell.angle_beta   90.00
_cell.angle_gamma   90.00
#
_symmetry.space_group_name_H-M   'P 1'
#
loop_
_entity.id
_entity.type
_entity.pdbx_description
1 polymer ?
#
loop_
_entity_poly.entity_id
_entity_poly.type
_entity_poly.pdbx_seq_one_letter_code
_entity_poly.pdbx_strand_id
1 'polypeptide(L)'
;MKEATYVAISTQKGGAGKTTLTVLVASYLHYVKGYNVAVVDCDFPQYSIHDMRKRDMKAVMEDGHYKVLAYEQLKRLKKNPYTIRCSRAEDAVKTAENLVAAQPDLDFVFFDLPGTINNADVVQTISQMDYIFTPIIADRVVMESSIKFATVINEQMISTGKSGIKGIYLVWNMVDGREKTELYKAYDKVCAEFALPILETHLPDSKRFRKETAAERKAVFRSTAFPADKILVRGSNLDKLVDEILGIIKN
;
A
#
# COMPACT_ATOMS: atom_id res chain seq x y z
N MET A 1 10.41 15.54 -18.31
CA MET A 1 9.90 15.69 -16.92
C MET A 1 9.91 14.31 -16.29
N LYS A 2 10.13 14.22 -14.98
CA LYS A 2 10.00 12.95 -14.28
C LYS A 2 8.51 12.63 -14.16
N GLU A 3 8.09 11.47 -14.64
CA GLU A 3 6.71 11.01 -14.50
C GLU A 3 6.57 10.24 -13.17
N ALA A 4 5.55 10.57 -12.38
CA ALA A 4 5.29 9.89 -11.12
C ALA A 4 4.70 8.51 -11.40
N THR A 5 5.18 7.48 -10.70
CA THR A 5 4.67 6.11 -10.89
C THR A 5 3.40 5.89 -10.07
N TYR A 6 2.36 5.37 -10.72
CA TYR A 6 1.06 5.08 -10.12
C TYR A 6 1.03 3.64 -9.60
N VAL A 7 0.86 3.49 -8.29
CA VAL A 7 0.95 2.18 -7.61
C VAL A 7 -0.35 1.89 -6.86
N ALA A 8 -0.94 0.73 -7.07
CA ALA A 8 -2.08 0.28 -6.28
C ALA A 8 -1.71 -0.92 -5.42
N ILE A 9 -2.18 -0.94 -4.17
CA ILE A 9 -2.23 -2.17 -3.38
C ILE A 9 -3.68 -2.64 -3.35
N SER A 10 -4.01 -3.64 -4.15
CA SER A 10 -5.39 -3.98 -4.47
C SER A 10 -5.66 -5.49 -4.49
N THR A 11 -6.87 -5.87 -4.13
CA THR A 11 -7.39 -7.25 -4.16
C THR A 11 -8.90 -7.20 -3.95
N GLN A 12 -9.61 -8.18 -4.53
CA GLN A 12 -11.05 -8.31 -4.43
C GLN A 12 -11.55 -8.62 -3.00
N LYS A 13 -10.66 -9.04 -2.10
CA LYS A 13 -11.07 -9.42 -0.74
C LYS A 13 -10.85 -8.32 0.29
N GLY A 14 -11.89 -8.05 1.08
CA GLY A 14 -11.79 -7.24 2.30
C GLY A 14 -10.97 -7.95 3.38
N GLY A 15 -10.19 -7.20 4.16
CA GLY A 15 -9.40 -7.75 5.27
C GLY A 15 -8.00 -8.28 4.90
N ALA A 16 -7.65 -8.38 3.61
CA ALA A 16 -6.31 -8.82 3.17
C ALA A 16 -5.18 -7.82 3.47
N GLY A 17 -5.51 -6.61 3.94
CA GLY A 17 -4.54 -5.62 4.42
C GLY A 17 -4.18 -4.48 3.46
N LYS A 18 -4.90 -4.30 2.34
CA LYS A 18 -4.69 -3.22 1.33
C LYS A 18 -4.28 -1.87 1.93
N THR A 19 -5.21 -1.19 2.60
CA THR A 19 -5.01 0.10 3.28
C THR A 19 -3.80 0.10 4.21
N THR A 20 -3.61 -0.98 4.99
CA THR A 20 -2.49 -1.07 5.92
C THR A 20 -1.16 -1.07 5.18
N LEU A 21 -1.05 -1.87 4.12
CA LEU A 21 0.15 -1.90 3.30
C LEU A 21 0.35 -0.59 2.55
N THR A 22 -0.72 0.02 2.03
CA THR A 22 -0.64 1.31 1.33
C THR A 22 -0.01 2.36 2.24
N VAL A 23 -0.50 2.49 3.47
CA VAL A 23 0.03 3.44 4.46
C VAL A 23 1.46 3.10 4.84
N LEU A 24 1.78 1.83 5.11
CA LEU A 24 3.11 1.43 5.56
C LEU A 24 4.17 1.63 4.49
N VAL A 25 3.89 1.22 3.25
CA VAL A 25 4.82 1.36 2.12
C VAL A 25 4.99 2.85 1.77
N ALA A 26 3.89 3.60 1.63
CA ALA A 26 3.95 5.05 1.36
C ALA A 26 4.74 5.81 2.42
N SER A 27 4.47 5.53 3.70
CA SER A 27 5.15 6.19 4.83
C SER A 27 6.62 5.81 4.91
N TYR A 28 6.98 4.55 4.65
CA TYR A 28 8.38 4.13 4.65
C TYR A 28 9.14 4.77 3.49
N LEU A 29 8.58 4.77 2.28
CA LEU A 29 9.18 5.43 1.12
C LEU A 29 9.39 6.94 1.37
N HIS A 30 8.41 7.63 1.95
CA HIS A 30 8.49 9.07 2.18
C HIS A 30 9.39 9.47 3.35
N TYR A 31 9.19 8.87 4.53
CA TYR A 31 9.85 9.30 5.77
C TYR A 31 11.20 8.60 6.04
N VAL A 32 11.46 7.46 5.39
CA VAL A 32 12.70 6.68 5.56
C VAL A 32 13.56 6.72 4.31
N LYS A 33 13.00 6.45 3.13
CA LYS A 33 13.76 6.39 1.87
C LYS A 33 13.86 7.73 1.13
N GLY A 34 13.13 8.76 1.58
CA GLY A 34 13.26 10.14 1.10
C GLY A 34 12.48 10.47 -0.17
N TYR A 35 11.64 9.56 -0.67
CA TYR A 35 10.80 9.79 -1.85
C TYR A 35 9.66 10.77 -1.58
N ASN A 36 9.20 11.47 -2.61
CA ASN A 36 8.01 12.29 -2.62
C ASN A 36 6.81 11.42 -2.98
N VAL A 37 5.93 11.20 -2.02
CA VAL A 37 4.76 10.34 -2.18
C VAL A 37 3.48 11.17 -2.10
N ALA A 38 2.45 10.73 -2.80
CA ALA A 38 1.06 11.11 -2.55
C ALA A 38 0.19 9.86 -2.47
N VAL A 39 -0.97 9.97 -1.80
CA VAL A 39 -1.97 8.90 -1.73
C VAL A 39 -3.33 9.44 -2.17
N VAL A 40 -3.99 8.71 -3.07
CA VAL A 40 -5.39 8.90 -3.43
C VAL A 40 -6.22 7.81 -2.74
N ASP A 41 -6.97 8.21 -1.72
CA ASP A 41 -7.86 7.34 -0.95
C ASP A 41 -9.20 7.23 -1.70
N CYS A 42 -9.42 6.08 -2.35
CA CYS A 42 -10.57 5.83 -3.22
C CYS A 42 -11.65 4.98 -2.56
N ASP A 43 -11.48 4.61 -1.29
CA ASP A 43 -12.39 3.71 -0.56
C ASP A 43 -13.64 4.45 -0.06
N PHE A 44 -14.43 5.01 -0.98
CA PHE A 44 -15.70 5.65 -0.64
C PHE A 44 -16.74 4.61 -0.20
N PRO A 45 -17.52 4.86 0.87
CA PRO A 45 -17.55 6.06 1.72
C PRO A 45 -16.59 6.05 2.93
N GLN A 46 -15.80 5.00 3.14
CA GLN A 46 -14.99 4.81 4.35
C GLN A 46 -13.82 5.78 4.47
N TYR A 47 -13.11 6.08 3.38
CA TYR A 47 -11.90 6.91 3.33
C TYR A 47 -10.95 6.68 4.51
N SER A 48 -10.56 5.41 4.66
CA SER A 48 -9.89 4.91 5.86
C SER A 48 -8.50 5.55 6.10
N ILE A 49 -7.79 5.93 5.04
CA ILE A 49 -6.48 6.61 5.13
C ILE A 49 -6.67 8.08 5.51
N HIS A 50 -7.67 8.75 4.94
CA HIS A 50 -8.01 10.13 5.30
C HIS A 50 -8.39 10.26 6.77
N ASP A 51 -9.23 9.36 7.27
CA ASP A 51 -9.61 9.36 8.67
C ASP A 51 -8.43 9.01 9.59
N MET A 52 -7.51 8.15 9.14
CA MET A 52 -6.24 7.93 9.84
C MET A 52 -5.41 9.20 9.94
N ARG A 53 -5.29 9.96 8.83
CA ARG A 53 -4.60 11.26 8.82
C ARG A 53 -5.22 12.25 9.79
N LYS A 54 -6.54 12.33 9.90
CA LYS A 54 -7.20 13.19 10.90
C LYS A 54 -6.80 12.81 12.32
N ARG A 55 -6.79 11.51 12.65
CA ARG A 55 -6.39 11.01 13.97
C ARG A 55 -4.90 11.29 14.25
N ASP A 56 -4.04 11.02 13.28
CA ASP A 56 -2.61 11.32 13.39
C ASP A 56 -2.38 12.81 13.67
N MET A 57 -3.01 13.70 12.89
CA MET A 57 -2.85 15.16 13.06
C MET A 57 -3.41 15.66 14.39
N LYS A 58 -4.55 15.11 14.82
CA LYS A 58 -5.09 15.40 16.15
C LYS A 58 -4.08 15.03 17.25
N ALA A 59 -3.48 13.84 17.15
CA ALA A 59 -2.44 13.40 18.08
C ALA A 59 -1.21 14.33 18.06
N VAL A 60 -0.75 14.77 16.89
CA VAL A 60 0.36 15.74 16.78
C VAL A 60 0.02 17.09 17.41
N MET A 61 -1.23 17.55 17.31
CA MET A 61 -1.65 18.84 17.85
C MET A 61 -1.85 18.81 19.37
N GLU A 62 -2.41 17.72 19.90
CA GLU A 62 -2.86 17.61 21.29
C GLU A 62 -1.84 16.96 22.23
N ASP A 63 -0.93 16.12 21.73
CA ASP A 63 0.06 15.41 22.54
C ASP A 63 1.47 15.97 22.36
N GLY A 64 2.09 16.41 23.46
CA GLY A 64 3.44 16.98 23.46
C GLY A 64 4.51 16.01 22.92
N HIS A 65 4.35 14.70 23.12
CA HIS A 65 5.28 13.71 22.60
C HIS A 65 5.24 13.66 21.07
N TYR A 66 4.05 13.56 20.48
CA TYR A 66 3.90 13.53 19.02
C TYR A 66 4.27 14.87 18.37
N LYS A 67 4.04 15.99 19.07
CA LYS A 67 4.47 17.31 18.60
C LYS A 67 5.99 17.43 18.48
N VAL A 68 6.73 16.95 19.48
CA VAL A 68 8.21 16.90 19.44
C VAL A 68 8.68 15.97 18.32
N LEU A 69 8.11 14.76 18.22
CA LEU A 69 8.45 13.83 17.14
C LEU A 69 8.23 14.43 15.74
N ALA A 70 7.11 15.12 15.53
CA ALA A 70 6.80 15.77 14.25
C ALA A 70 7.77 16.91 13.95
N TYR A 71 8.12 17.72 14.95
CA TYR A 71 9.10 18.79 14.81
C TYR A 71 10.49 18.27 14.45
N GLU A 72 10.98 17.23 15.15
CA GLU A 72 12.27 16.60 14.87
C GLU A 72 12.30 15.97 13.48
N GLN A 73 11.22 15.29 13.09
CA GLN A 73 11.09 14.72 11.76
C GLN A 73 11.13 15.79 10.67
N LEU A 74 10.38 16.89 10.83
CA LEU A 74 10.37 17.99 9.87
C LEU A 74 11.75 18.64 9.76
N LYS A 75 12.45 18.85 10.89
CA LYS A 75 13.82 19.38 10.90
C LYS A 75 14.81 18.47 10.19
N ARG A 76 14.69 17.15 10.40
CA ARG A 76 15.58 16.13 9.80
C ARG A 76 15.32 15.95 8.30
N LEU A 77 14.07 15.78 7.91
CA LEU A 77 13.69 15.47 6.53
C LEU A 77 13.57 16.73 5.66
N LYS A 78 13.21 17.88 6.25
CA LYS A 78 12.82 19.10 5.54
C LYS A 78 11.66 18.86 4.56
N LYS A 79 10.76 17.95 4.91
CA LYS A 79 9.58 17.57 4.12
C LYS A 79 8.33 17.61 4.97
N ASN A 80 7.23 18.09 4.39
CA ASN A 80 5.92 17.94 4.98
C ASN A 80 5.45 16.47 4.91
N PRO A 81 4.47 16.06 5.74
CA PRO A 81 3.77 14.80 5.53
C PRO A 81 3.25 14.68 4.09
N TYR A 82 3.31 13.48 3.52
CA TYR A 82 2.86 13.26 2.14
C TYR A 82 1.38 13.64 1.97
N THR A 83 1.02 14.06 0.75
CA THR A 83 -0.33 14.52 0.44
C THR A 83 -1.31 13.35 0.41
N ILE A 84 -2.50 13.52 0.99
CA ILE A 84 -3.62 12.58 0.87
C ILE A 84 -4.79 13.33 0.23
N ARG A 85 -5.46 12.70 -0.73
CA ARG A 85 -6.71 13.18 -1.34
C ARG A 85 -7.74 12.08 -1.39
N CYS A 86 -8.94 12.38 -0.92
CA CYS A 86 -10.10 11.52 -1.15
C CYS A 86 -10.56 11.68 -2.60
N SER A 87 -10.93 10.57 -3.23
CA SER A 87 -11.56 10.58 -4.55
C SER A 87 -12.58 9.44 -4.67
N ARG A 88 -13.47 9.51 -5.64
CA ARG A 88 -14.20 8.32 -6.10
C ARG A 88 -13.30 7.56 -7.07
N ALA A 89 -13.54 6.27 -7.26
CA ALA A 89 -12.76 5.49 -8.22
C ALA A 89 -12.78 6.14 -9.62
N GLU A 90 -13.95 6.54 -10.12
CA GLU A 90 -14.13 7.21 -11.42
C GLU A 90 -13.27 8.48 -11.61
N ASP A 91 -12.99 9.21 -10.53
CA ASP A 91 -12.22 10.47 -10.55
C ASP A 91 -10.76 10.31 -10.10
N ALA A 92 -10.35 9.10 -9.72
CA ALA A 92 -9.09 8.86 -9.03
C ALA A 92 -7.87 9.25 -9.88
N VAL A 93 -7.89 8.88 -11.16
CA VAL A 93 -6.81 9.17 -12.11
C VAL A 93 -6.67 10.68 -12.32
N LYS A 94 -7.79 11.39 -12.57
CA LYS A 94 -7.80 12.84 -12.68
C LYS A 94 -7.32 13.54 -11.41
N THR A 95 -7.65 12.96 -10.25
CA THR A 95 -7.17 13.47 -8.95
C THR A 95 -5.65 13.33 -8.85
N ALA A 96 -5.08 12.21 -9.30
CA ALA A 96 -3.63 12.01 -9.34
C ALA A 96 -2.93 12.93 -10.34
N GLU A 97 -3.49 13.13 -11.54
CA GLU A 97 -2.97 14.08 -12.54
C GLU A 97 -2.87 15.49 -11.97
N ASN A 98 -3.93 15.95 -11.28
CA ASN A 98 -3.92 17.25 -10.60
C ASN A 98 -2.87 17.33 -9.49
N LEU A 99 -2.63 16.23 -8.76
CA LEU A 99 -1.58 16.15 -7.74
C LEU A 99 -0.19 16.25 -8.36
N VAL A 100 0.07 15.53 -9.45
CA VAL A 100 1.36 15.56 -10.17
C VAL A 100 1.59 16.94 -10.80
N ALA A 101 0.57 17.58 -11.36
CA ALA A 101 0.67 18.94 -11.88
C ALA A 101 1.00 19.97 -10.78
N ALA A 102 0.41 19.81 -9.58
CA ALA A 102 0.65 20.69 -8.44
C ALA A 102 1.96 20.39 -7.68
N GLN A 103 2.45 19.15 -7.75
CA GLN A 103 3.69 18.67 -7.11
C GLN A 103 4.52 17.90 -8.15
N PRO A 104 5.20 18.61 -9.09
CA PRO A 104 5.93 17.97 -10.20
C PRO A 104 7.14 17.12 -9.78
N ASP A 105 7.53 17.20 -8.50
CA ASP A 105 8.60 16.42 -7.89
C ASP A 105 8.10 15.10 -7.26
N LEU A 106 6.81 14.77 -7.39
CA LEU A 106 6.28 13.47 -6.94
C LEU A 106 6.98 12.30 -7.64
N ASP A 107 7.42 11.34 -6.84
CA ASP A 107 8.00 10.09 -7.30
C ASP A 107 6.91 9.02 -7.48
N PHE A 108 5.98 8.94 -6.52
CA PHE A 108 4.98 7.88 -6.44
C PHE A 108 3.61 8.43 -6.06
N VAL A 109 2.56 7.96 -6.72
CA VAL A 109 1.17 8.15 -6.30
C VAL A 109 0.56 6.80 -5.98
N PHE A 110 0.22 6.58 -4.71
CA PHE A 110 -0.44 5.36 -4.27
C PHE A 110 -1.95 5.49 -4.32
N PHE A 111 -2.64 4.44 -4.73
CA PHE A 111 -4.09 4.37 -4.78
C PHE A 111 -4.60 3.31 -3.79
N ASP A 112 -5.42 3.73 -2.84
CA ASP A 112 -6.15 2.81 -1.95
C ASP A 112 -7.52 2.55 -2.57
N LEU A 113 -7.62 1.47 -3.33
CA LEU A 113 -8.82 1.14 -4.09
C LEU A 113 -9.81 0.30 -3.27
N PRO A 114 -11.13 0.45 -3.52
CA PRO A 114 -12.14 -0.38 -2.90
C PRO A 114 -11.88 -1.86 -3.16
N GLY A 115 -12.31 -2.71 -2.22
CA GLY A 115 -12.17 -4.16 -2.36
C GLY A 115 -13.04 -4.78 -3.46
N THR A 116 -14.02 -4.09 -4.04
CA THR A 116 -14.95 -4.68 -5.00
C THR A 116 -14.67 -4.21 -6.43
N ILE A 117 -14.26 -5.13 -7.31
CA ILE A 117 -13.99 -4.84 -8.75
C ILE A 117 -15.24 -5.05 -9.62
N ASN A 118 -16.42 -5.17 -9.02
CA ASN A 118 -17.67 -5.32 -9.78
C ASN A 118 -18.15 -3.99 -10.42
N ASN A 119 -17.36 -2.92 -10.29
CA ASN A 119 -17.63 -1.62 -10.89
C ASN A 119 -16.62 -1.34 -12.02
N ALA A 120 -17.14 -0.97 -13.19
CA ALA A 120 -16.36 -0.53 -14.35
C ALA A 120 -15.38 0.60 -14.00
N ASP A 121 -15.75 1.52 -13.10
CA ASP A 121 -14.90 2.64 -12.70
C ASP A 121 -13.62 2.18 -11.98
N VAL A 122 -13.75 1.14 -11.15
CA VAL A 122 -12.61 0.52 -10.45
C VAL A 122 -11.70 -0.19 -11.45
N VAL A 123 -12.28 -0.89 -12.42
CA VAL A 123 -11.55 -1.56 -13.52
C VAL A 123 -10.79 -0.52 -14.36
N GLN A 124 -11.43 0.60 -14.71
CA GLN A 124 -10.81 1.68 -15.46
C GLN A 124 -9.67 2.32 -14.67
N THR A 125 -9.84 2.56 -13.38
CA THR A 125 -8.76 3.09 -12.53
C THR A 125 -7.58 2.13 -12.47
N ILE A 126 -7.84 0.84 -12.28
CA ILE A 126 -6.83 -0.21 -12.22
C ILE A 126 -6.01 -0.25 -13.52
N SER A 127 -6.65 -0.09 -14.68
CA SER A 127 -5.96 -0.14 -15.98
C SER A 127 -4.98 1.01 -16.22
N GLN A 128 -5.08 2.09 -15.43
CA GLN A 128 -4.18 3.25 -15.47
C GLN A 128 -3.04 3.15 -14.44
N MET A 129 -2.96 2.07 -13.65
CA MET A 129 -1.85 1.87 -12.72
C MET A 129 -0.61 1.40 -13.48
N ASP A 130 0.59 1.80 -13.03
CA ASP A 130 1.84 1.22 -13.51
C ASP A 130 2.09 -0.14 -12.85
N TYR A 131 1.91 -0.22 -11.54
CA TYR A 131 2.18 -1.44 -10.76
C TYR A 131 1.07 -1.75 -9.78
N ILE A 132 0.79 -3.04 -9.62
CA ILE A 132 -0.23 -3.54 -8.72
C ILE A 132 0.38 -4.58 -7.78
N PHE A 133 0.25 -4.35 -6.48
CA PHE A 133 0.64 -5.31 -5.46
C PHE A 133 -0.62 -5.91 -4.81
N THR A 134 -0.78 -7.21 -4.92
CA THR A 134 -1.98 -7.92 -4.48
C THR A 134 -1.69 -8.69 -3.20
N PRO A 135 -2.13 -8.21 -2.02
CA PRO A 135 -1.92 -8.96 -0.80
C PRO A 135 -2.77 -10.23 -0.80
N ILE A 136 -2.15 -11.34 -0.42
CA ILE A 136 -2.75 -12.65 -0.26
C ILE A 136 -2.51 -13.14 1.18
N ILE A 137 -3.48 -13.85 1.75
CA ILE A 137 -3.38 -14.43 3.11
C ILE A 137 -3.72 -15.92 3.01
N ALA A 138 -3.22 -16.75 3.94
CA ALA A 138 -3.48 -18.18 3.98
C ALA A 138 -4.90 -18.54 4.46
N ASP A 139 -5.91 -17.97 3.81
CA ASP A 139 -7.32 -18.32 3.96
C ASP A 139 -7.84 -18.71 2.58
N ARG A 140 -8.49 -19.87 2.49
CA ARG A 140 -8.89 -20.45 1.20
C ARG A 140 -9.77 -19.51 0.38
N VAL A 141 -10.73 -18.83 1.01
CA VAL A 141 -11.65 -17.92 0.32
C VAL A 141 -10.94 -16.65 -0.12
N VAL A 142 -10.03 -16.14 0.70
CA VAL A 142 -9.23 -14.95 0.35
C VAL A 142 -8.24 -15.25 -0.77
N MET A 143 -7.60 -16.42 -0.76
CA MET A 143 -6.69 -16.88 -1.80
C MET A 143 -7.40 -17.00 -3.15
N GLU A 144 -8.50 -17.76 -3.22
CA GLU A 144 -9.25 -17.96 -4.46
C GLU A 144 -9.70 -16.62 -5.08
N SER A 145 -10.16 -15.69 -4.25
CA SER A 145 -10.58 -14.36 -4.70
C SER A 145 -9.42 -13.48 -5.17
N SER A 146 -8.27 -13.53 -4.49
CA SER A 146 -7.11 -12.69 -4.81
C SER A 146 -6.35 -13.21 -6.04
N ILE A 147 -6.21 -14.53 -6.17
CA ILE A 147 -5.64 -15.17 -7.37
C ILE A 147 -6.53 -14.85 -8.57
N LYS A 148 -7.85 -15.08 -8.48
CA LYS A 148 -8.77 -14.77 -9.58
C LYS A 148 -8.68 -13.31 -10.02
N PHE A 149 -8.61 -12.38 -9.07
CA PHE A 149 -8.40 -10.97 -9.35
C PHE A 149 -7.11 -10.72 -10.14
N ALA A 150 -5.99 -11.25 -9.64
CA ALA A 150 -4.70 -11.04 -10.26
C ALA A 150 -4.60 -11.71 -11.64
N THR A 151 -5.17 -12.90 -11.82
CA THR A 151 -5.27 -13.59 -13.11
C THR A 151 -6.03 -12.76 -14.13
N VAL A 152 -7.19 -12.20 -13.75
CA VAL A 152 -7.97 -11.35 -14.67
C VAL A 152 -7.17 -10.12 -15.11
N ILE A 153 -6.46 -9.45 -14.21
CA ILE A 153 -5.60 -8.33 -14.59
C ILE A 153 -4.47 -8.79 -15.50
N ASN A 154 -3.78 -9.86 -15.13
CA ASN A 154 -2.62 -10.36 -15.87
C ASN A 154 -3.00 -10.77 -17.30
N GLU A 155 -4.09 -11.52 -17.45
CA GLU A 155 -4.52 -12.03 -18.75
C GLU A 155 -5.22 -10.96 -19.60
N GLN A 156 -6.10 -10.15 -19.00
CA GLN A 156 -6.98 -9.26 -19.76
C GLN A 156 -6.40 -7.86 -19.96
N MET A 157 -5.54 -7.38 -19.06
CA MET A 157 -5.00 -6.02 -19.10
C MET A 157 -3.53 -5.99 -19.49
N ILE A 158 -2.70 -6.84 -18.87
CA ILE A 158 -1.25 -6.87 -19.12
C ILE A 158 -0.95 -7.63 -20.42
N SER A 159 -1.37 -8.90 -20.51
CA SER A 159 -1.01 -9.78 -21.63
C SER A 159 -1.62 -9.36 -22.97
N THR A 160 -2.74 -8.63 -22.95
CA THR A 160 -3.36 -8.08 -24.18
C THR A 160 -2.70 -6.78 -24.66
N GLY A 161 -1.84 -6.16 -23.85
CA GLY A 161 -1.25 -4.84 -24.13
C GLY A 161 -2.25 -3.69 -24.14
N LYS A 162 -3.44 -3.88 -23.56
CA LYS A 162 -4.54 -2.89 -23.56
C LYS A 162 -4.48 -1.91 -22.38
N SER A 163 -3.55 -2.08 -21.45
CA SER A 163 -3.37 -1.20 -20.29
C SER A 163 -1.92 -0.69 -20.16
N GLY A 164 -1.74 0.34 -19.34
CA GLY A 164 -0.41 0.86 -18.96
C GLY A 164 0.28 0.08 -17.84
N ILE A 165 -0.29 -1.06 -17.43
CA ILE A 165 0.22 -1.83 -16.28
C ILE A 165 1.50 -2.55 -16.69
N LYS A 166 2.60 -2.19 -16.02
CA LYS A 166 3.95 -2.77 -16.19
C LYS A 166 4.10 -4.09 -15.45
N GLY A 167 3.37 -4.29 -14.34
CA GLY A 167 3.41 -5.56 -13.61
C GLY A 167 2.41 -5.67 -12.48
N ILE A 168 2.05 -6.93 -12.17
CA ILE A 168 1.26 -7.31 -11.01
C ILE A 168 2.03 -8.34 -10.18
N TYR A 169 2.09 -8.15 -8.86
CA TYR A 169 2.85 -8.99 -7.96
C TYR A 169 2.02 -9.37 -6.73
N LEU A 170 2.05 -10.63 -6.33
CA LEU A 170 1.38 -11.10 -5.11
C LEU A 170 2.28 -10.90 -3.89
N VAL A 171 1.68 -10.57 -2.74
CA VAL A 171 2.41 -10.38 -1.48
C VAL A 171 1.79 -11.23 -0.38
N TRP A 172 2.53 -12.19 0.14
CA TRP A 172 2.12 -12.96 1.30
C TRP A 172 2.02 -12.06 2.54
N ASN A 173 0.80 -11.85 3.01
CA ASN A 173 0.49 -11.05 4.18
C ASN A 173 -0.15 -11.92 5.27
N MET A 174 -0.03 -11.48 6.52
CA MET A 174 -0.55 -12.20 7.69
C MET A 174 -0.10 -13.67 7.75
N VAL A 175 1.16 -13.94 7.39
CA VAL A 175 1.73 -15.29 7.43
C VAL A 175 1.83 -15.76 8.89
N ASP A 176 1.19 -16.88 9.19
CA ASP A 176 1.30 -17.53 10.49
C ASP A 176 2.52 -18.47 10.47
N GLY A 177 3.54 -18.16 11.29
CA GLY A 177 4.73 -19.01 11.42
C GLY A 177 4.44 -20.42 11.97
N ARG A 178 3.23 -20.68 12.47
CA ARG A 178 2.77 -22.01 12.93
C ARG A 178 2.11 -22.82 11.82
N GLU A 179 1.68 -22.16 10.75
CA GLU A 179 0.95 -22.81 9.68
C GLU A 179 1.89 -23.64 8.81
N LYS A 180 1.37 -24.74 8.26
CA LYS A 180 2.18 -25.73 7.55
C LYS A 180 2.76 -25.10 6.28
N THR A 181 4.08 -25.17 6.13
CA THR A 181 4.79 -24.70 4.93
C THR A 181 4.23 -25.31 3.63
N GLU A 182 3.66 -26.51 3.69
CA GLU A 182 3.05 -27.17 2.54
C GLU A 182 1.82 -26.43 1.98
N LEU A 183 1.07 -25.71 2.80
CA LEU A 183 -0.06 -24.91 2.32
C LEU A 183 0.41 -23.75 1.45
N TYR A 184 1.41 -22.99 1.94
CA TYR A 184 2.03 -21.89 1.21
C TYR A 184 2.63 -22.40 -0.11
N LYS A 185 3.40 -23.50 -0.07
CA LYS A 185 3.96 -24.13 -1.28
C LYS A 185 2.90 -24.56 -2.28
N ALA A 186 1.76 -25.07 -1.82
CA ALA A 186 0.67 -25.46 -2.70
C ALA A 186 0.08 -24.23 -3.42
N TYR A 187 -0.13 -23.14 -2.69
CA TYR A 187 -0.60 -21.89 -3.28
C TYR A 187 0.43 -21.22 -4.19
N ASP A 188 1.73 -21.29 -3.85
CA ASP A 188 2.80 -20.79 -4.71
C ASP A 188 2.80 -21.51 -6.07
N LYS A 189 2.57 -22.83 -6.08
CA LYS A 189 2.40 -23.60 -7.32
C LYS A 189 1.21 -23.12 -8.14
N VAL A 190 0.05 -22.91 -7.50
CA VAL A 190 -1.14 -22.40 -8.18
C VAL A 190 -0.86 -21.02 -8.80
N CYS A 191 -0.20 -20.12 -8.07
CA CYS A 191 0.13 -18.79 -8.61
C CYS A 191 1.10 -18.88 -9.79
N ALA A 192 2.09 -19.78 -9.73
CA ALA A 192 3.01 -20.03 -10.82
C ALA A 192 2.31 -20.57 -12.08
N GLU A 193 1.30 -21.44 -11.94
CA GLU A 193 0.48 -21.93 -13.05
C GLU A 193 -0.25 -20.80 -13.79
N PHE A 194 -0.66 -19.74 -13.07
CA PHE A 194 -1.28 -18.54 -13.64
C PHE A 194 -0.29 -17.43 -14.02
N ALA A 195 1.02 -17.72 -14.02
CA ALA A 195 2.09 -16.75 -14.26
C ALA A 195 1.99 -15.51 -13.36
N LEU A 196 1.55 -15.68 -12.11
CA LEU A 196 1.45 -14.62 -11.11
C LEU A 196 2.71 -14.63 -10.25
N PRO A 197 3.62 -13.65 -10.41
CA PRO A 197 4.83 -13.59 -9.59
C PRO A 197 4.46 -13.24 -8.15
N ILE A 198 5.10 -13.94 -7.20
CA ILE A 198 4.98 -13.68 -5.77
C ILE A 198 6.28 -13.03 -5.32
N LEU A 199 6.18 -11.98 -4.49
CA LEU A 199 7.34 -11.40 -3.82
C LEU A 199 8.00 -12.41 -2.89
N GLU A 200 9.33 -12.36 -2.79
CA GLU A 200 10.11 -13.18 -1.85
C GLU A 200 9.80 -12.78 -0.40
N THR A 201 9.54 -11.49 -0.17
CA THR A 201 9.22 -10.98 1.15
C THR A 201 7.77 -11.26 1.54
N HIS A 202 7.59 -11.83 2.73
CA HIS A 202 6.28 -12.00 3.37
C HIS A 202 6.19 -11.21 4.68
N LEU A 203 4.96 -10.83 5.05
CA LEU A 203 4.67 -10.14 6.31
C LEU A 203 3.98 -11.07 7.30
N PRO A 204 4.43 -11.12 8.58
CA PRO A 204 3.88 -12.02 9.57
C PRO A 204 2.53 -11.52 10.11
N ASP A 205 1.66 -12.43 10.55
CA ASP A 205 0.47 -12.05 11.32
C ASP A 205 0.90 -11.51 12.69
N SER A 206 0.81 -10.18 12.84
CA SER A 206 1.25 -9.52 14.06
C SER A 206 0.37 -8.33 14.41
N LYS A 207 0.03 -8.22 15.70
CA LYS A 207 -0.71 -7.07 16.23
C LYS A 207 0.02 -5.74 16.03
N ARG A 208 1.33 -5.73 15.72
CA ARG A 208 2.10 -4.51 15.44
C ARG A 208 1.54 -3.73 14.25
N PHE A 209 1.04 -4.41 13.22
CA PHE A 209 0.46 -3.78 12.02
C PHE A 209 -0.83 -2.99 12.31
N ARG A 210 -1.42 -3.18 13.50
CA ARG A 210 -2.62 -2.48 13.96
C ARG A 210 -2.31 -1.29 14.89
N LYS A 211 -1.03 -1.05 15.23
CA LYS A 211 -0.62 0.01 16.16
C LYS A 211 -0.60 1.37 15.46
N GLU A 212 -1.69 2.11 15.58
CA GLU A 212 -1.79 3.53 15.21
C GLU A 212 -1.30 4.46 16.33
N THR A 213 -1.23 5.76 16.06
CA THR A 213 -1.04 6.79 17.10
C THR A 213 -2.14 6.67 18.15
N ALA A 214 -1.75 6.50 19.41
CA ALA A 214 -2.66 6.42 20.54
C ALA A 214 -2.11 7.20 21.72
N ALA A 215 -3.00 7.72 22.58
CA ALA A 215 -2.62 8.50 23.75
C ALA A 215 -1.77 7.71 24.77
N GLU A 216 -2.01 6.41 24.90
CA GLU A 216 -1.36 5.57 25.92
C GLU A 216 -0.04 4.94 25.47
N ARG A 217 0.27 4.93 24.16
CA ARG A 217 1.39 4.17 23.61
C ARG A 217 2.23 5.01 22.66
N LYS A 218 3.50 5.15 23.00
CA LYS A 218 4.45 6.01 22.27
C LYS A 218 5.00 5.41 20.97
N ALA A 219 5.04 4.08 20.85
CA ALA A 219 5.58 3.40 19.66
C ALA A 219 4.49 3.19 18.59
N VAL A 220 4.60 3.95 17.50
CA VAL A 220 3.69 3.95 16.35
C VAL A 220 4.21 3.00 15.27
N PHE A 221 3.32 2.26 14.61
CA PHE A 221 3.72 1.39 13.50
C PHE A 221 2.99 1.74 12.20
N ARG A 222 1.68 1.96 12.28
CA ARG A 222 0.84 2.37 11.15
C ARG A 222 0.40 3.81 11.36
N SER A 223 0.96 4.74 10.60
CA SER A 223 0.60 6.16 10.65
C SER A 223 0.85 6.78 9.30
N THR A 224 0.08 7.80 8.97
CA THR A 224 0.27 8.63 7.78
C THR A 224 1.18 9.83 8.04
N ALA A 225 1.55 10.08 9.29
CA ALA A 225 2.36 11.23 9.73
C ALA A 225 3.79 10.83 10.13
N PHE A 226 3.99 9.58 10.54
CA PHE A 226 5.25 9.08 11.07
C PHE A 226 5.65 7.77 10.37
N PRO A 227 6.97 7.49 10.26
CA PRO A 227 7.43 6.16 9.87
C PRO A 227 7.09 5.14 10.96
N ALA A 228 7.07 3.87 10.58
CA ALA A 228 7.03 2.78 11.54
C ALA A 228 8.23 2.86 12.51
N ASP A 229 7.96 2.70 13.81
CA ASP A 229 8.99 2.71 14.85
C ASP A 229 10.09 1.68 14.55
N LYS A 230 11.35 2.11 14.64
CA LYS A 230 12.52 1.30 14.24
C LYS A 230 12.61 -0.03 14.99
N ILE A 231 12.21 -0.06 16.26
CA ILE A 231 12.23 -1.29 17.07
C ILE A 231 11.16 -2.24 16.57
N LEU A 232 9.97 -1.71 16.25
CA LEU A 232 8.85 -2.50 15.75
C LEU A 232 9.04 -2.99 14.31
N VAL A 233 9.88 -2.33 13.50
CA VAL A 233 10.25 -2.81 12.15
C VAL A 233 11.04 -4.13 12.22
N ARG A 234 11.84 -4.35 13.26
CA ARG A 234 12.60 -5.59 13.40
C ARG A 234 11.67 -6.80 13.48
N GLY A 235 11.82 -7.72 12.53
CA GLY A 235 11.00 -8.93 12.42
C GLY A 235 9.58 -8.69 11.90
N SER A 236 9.28 -7.51 11.34
CA SER A 236 8.06 -7.29 10.56
C SER A 236 8.24 -7.53 9.07
N ASN A 237 9.49 -7.56 8.58
CA ASN A 237 9.89 -7.59 7.17
C ASN A 237 9.40 -6.39 6.34
N LEU A 238 8.94 -5.30 6.97
CA LEU A 238 8.47 -4.12 6.25
C LEU A 238 9.58 -3.44 5.43
N ASP A 239 10.78 -3.34 6.01
CA ASP A 239 11.97 -2.80 5.34
C ASP A 239 12.31 -3.60 4.08
N LYS A 240 12.34 -4.93 4.20
CA LYS A 240 12.59 -5.85 3.07
C LYS A 240 11.52 -5.72 1.99
N LEU A 241 10.25 -5.67 2.39
CA LEU A 241 9.13 -5.56 1.44
C LEU A 241 9.22 -4.26 0.65
N VAL A 242 9.52 -3.15 1.33
CA VAL A 242 9.64 -1.84 0.65
C VAL A 242 10.85 -1.82 -0.27
N ASP A 243 11.97 -2.45 0.11
CA ASP A 243 13.15 -2.54 -0.74
C ASP A 243 12.91 -3.39 -2.00
N GLU A 244 12.18 -4.50 -1.86
CA GLU A 244 11.78 -5.34 -2.98
C GLU A 244 10.79 -4.63 -3.92
N ILE A 245 9.74 -4.00 -3.38
CA ILE A 245 8.80 -3.16 -4.15
C ILE A 245 9.56 -2.06 -4.89
N LEU A 246 10.48 -1.37 -4.19
CA LEU A 246 11.26 -0.29 -4.78
C LEU A 246 12.16 -0.78 -5.91
N GLY A 247 12.76 -1.96 -5.77
CA GLY A 247 13.53 -2.61 -6.83
C GLY A 247 12.69 -2.90 -8.06
N ILE A 248 11.43 -3.31 -7.89
CA ILE A 248 10.50 -3.58 -9.00
C ILE A 248 10.09 -2.29 -9.71
N ILE A 249 9.64 -1.27 -8.97
CA ILE A 249 9.02 -0.07 -9.56
C ILE A 249 10.03 0.95 -10.10
N LYS A 250 11.33 0.73 -9.88
CA LYS A 250 12.41 1.59 -10.40
C LYS A 250 13.23 0.95 -11.51
N ASN A 251 13.00 -0.31 -11.82
CA ASN A 251 13.66 -1.00 -12.94
C ASN A 251 13.10 -0.56 -14.29
#